data_AF-A0A535Y311-F1
#
_entry.id   AF-A0A535Y311-F1
#
_cell.length_a   1.000
_cell.length_b   1.000
_cell.length_c   1.000
_cell.angle_alpha   90.00
_cell.angle_beta   90.00
_cell.angle_gamma   90.00
#
_symmetry.space_group_name_H-M   'P 1'
#
loop_
_entity.id
_entity.type
_entity.pdbx_description
1 polymer ?
#
loop_
_entity_poly.entity_id
_entity_poly.type
_entity_poly.pdbx_seq_one_letter_code
_entity_poly.pdbx_strand_id
1 'polypeptide(L)' 'LGLSEKQIDEIELAGLLHDIGKIGVEDRVLMKPSRLDPDETELMRRHPIYGASILEPSAALRPLVPIVPSPTHTKR' A
#
# COMPACT_ATOMS: atom_id res chain seq x y z
N LEU A 1 -3.00 24.00 -1.63
CA LEU A 1 -2.01 23.06 -2.24
C LEU A 1 -1.83 23.25 -3.76
N GLY A 2 -2.67 24.02 -4.47
CA GLY A 2 -2.40 24.39 -5.87
C GLY A 2 -2.28 23.23 -6.85
N LEU A 3 -2.97 22.11 -6.57
CA LEU A 3 -2.91 20.89 -7.36
C LEU A 3 -3.80 20.99 -8.60
N SER A 4 -3.38 20.36 -9.69
CA SER A 4 -4.21 20.13 -10.87
C SER A 4 -5.27 19.05 -10.60
N GLU A 5 -6.35 19.04 -11.38
CA GLU A 5 -7.40 18.01 -11.29
C GLU A 5 -6.82 16.60 -11.43
N LYS A 6 -5.90 16.38 -12.38
CA LYS A 6 -5.20 15.11 -12.55
C LYS A 6 -4.47 14.64 -11.28
N GLN A 7 -3.83 15.56 -10.55
CA GLN A 7 -3.15 15.23 -9.30
C GLN A 7 -4.15 14.91 -8.19
N ILE A 8 -5.30 15.57 -8.17
CA ILE A 8 -6.38 15.27 -7.22
C ILE A 8 -6.91 13.85 -7.47
N ASP A 9 -7.20 13.51 -8.72
CA ASP A 9 -7.69 12.18 -9.12
C ASP A 9 -6.66 11.08 -8.79
N GLU A 10 -5.37 11.34 -9.04
CA GLU A 10 -4.28 10.41 -8.71
C GLU A 10 -4.16 10.19 -7.19
N ILE A 11 -4.32 11.24 -6.38
CA ILE A 11 -4.29 11.13 -4.92
C ILE A 11 -5.51 10.38 -4.40
N GLU A 12 -6.71 10.64 -4.95
CA GLU A 12 -7.93 9.94 -4.59
C GLU A 12 -7.79 8.44 -4.88
N LEU A 13 -7.36 8.09 -6.09
CA LEU A 13 -7.17 6.71 -6.50
C LEU A 13 -6.05 6.01 -5.71
N ALA A 14 -4.95 6.71 -5.42
CA ALA A 14 -3.89 6.19 -4.56
C ALA A 14 -4.39 5.96 -3.12
N GLY A 15 -5.27 6.82 -2.60
CA GLY A 15 -5.91 6.64 -1.30
C GLY A 15 -6.79 5.40 -1.25
N LEU A 16 -7.53 5.10 -2.31
CA LEU A 16 -8.32 3.87 -2.43
C LEU A 16 -7.44 2.61 -2.50
N LEU A 17 -6.28 2.72 -3.14
CA LEU A 17 -5.38 1.59 -3.40
C LEU A 17 -4.23 1.45 -2.39
N HIS A 18 -4.12 2.32 -1.39
CA HIS A 18 -2.95 2.37 -0.49
C HIS A 18 -2.62 1.03 0.18
N ASP A 19 -3.66 0.26 0.51
CA ASP A 19 -3.57 -1.02 1.20
C ASP A 19 -3.71 -2.25 0.29
N ILE A 20 -3.77 -2.07 -1.04
CA ILE A 20 -4.00 -3.18 -2.00
C ILE A 20 -2.96 -4.30 -1.86
N GLY A 21 -1.74 -3.95 -1.46
CA GLY A 21 -0.67 -4.92 -1.28
C GLY A 21 -0.83 -5.84 -0.08
N LYS A 22 -1.84 -5.64 0.78
CA LYS A 22 -2.20 -6.63 1.81
C LYS A 22 -2.60 -7.98 1.21
N ILE A 23 -2.99 -8.03 -0.06
CA ILE A 23 -3.23 -9.27 -0.82
C ILE A 23 -1.97 -10.16 -0.87
N GLY A 24 -0.76 -9.57 -0.80
CA GLY A 24 0.51 -10.31 -0.76
C GLY A 24 0.93 -10.76 0.65
N VAL A 25 0.19 -10.39 1.70
CA VAL A 25 0.49 -10.78 3.08
C VAL A 25 -0.19 -12.10 3.38
N GLU A 26 0.51 -13.02 4.05
CA GLU A 26 -0.02 -14.33 4.40
C GLU A 26 -1.26 -14.22 5.33
N ASP A 27 -2.30 -15.04 5.06
CA ASP A 27 -3.56 -15.01 5.81
C ASP A 27 -3.37 -15.14 7.33
N ARG A 28 -2.42 -15.99 7.77
CA ARG A 28 -2.11 -16.18 9.20
C ARG A 28 -1.64 -14.89 9.90
N VAL A 29 -1.04 -13.97 9.16
CA VAL A 29 -0.60 -12.66 9.63
C VAL A 29 -1.72 -11.63 9.43
N LEU A 30 -2.33 -11.62 8.25
CA LEU A 30 -3.37 -10.65 7.87
C LEU A 30 -4.64 -10.75 8.74
N MET A 31 -5.05 -11.98 9.07
CA MET A 31 -6.28 -12.27 9.80
C MET A 31 -6.06 -12.55 11.29
N LYS A 32 -4.84 -12.30 11.82
CA LYS A 32 -4.52 -12.60 13.21
C LYS A 32 -5.39 -11.76 14.16
N PRO A 33 -6.18 -12.38 15.06
CA PRO A 33 -7.05 -11.64 15.99
C PRO A 33 -6.29 -11.05 17.18
N SER A 34 -5.07 -11.53 17.44
CA SER A 34 -4.18 -11.03 18.48
C SER A 34 -3.10 -10.10 17.89
N ARG A 35 -2.33 -9.45 18.76
CA ARG A 35 -1.22 -8.58 18.32
C ARG A 35 -0.22 -9.40 17.52
N LEU A 36 0.29 -8.79 16.45
CA LEU A 36 1.41 -9.32 15.70
C LEU A 36 2.66 -9.34 16.57
N ASP A 37 3.46 -10.38 16.44
CA ASP A 37 4.82 -10.40 16.97
C ASP A 37 5.78 -9.58 16.06
N PRO A 38 7.06 -9.41 16.44
CA PRO A 38 7.99 -8.62 15.65
C PRO A 38 8.20 -9.15 14.22
N ASP A 39 8.22 -10.47 14.02
CA ASP A 39 8.46 -11.09 12.71
C ASP A 39 7.23 -10.95 11.82
N GLU A 40 6.04 -11.16 12.38
CA GLU A 40 4.76 -10.94 11.70
C GLU A 40 4.53 -9.48 11.35
N THR A 41 4.97 -8.56 12.22
CA THR A 41 4.94 -7.12 11.95
C THR A 41 5.82 -6.79 10.74
N GLU A 42 6.99 -7.41 10.63
CA GLU A 42 7.89 -7.23 9.49
C GLU A 42 7.27 -7.80 8.19
N LEU A 43 6.57 -8.92 8.26
CA LEU A 43 5.80 -9.46 7.13
C LEU A 43 4.68 -8.50 6.71
N MET A 44 3.91 -7.98 7.67
CA MET A 44 2.86 -6.99 7.40
C MET A 44 3.41 -5.70 6.77
N ARG A 45 4.62 -5.26 7.16
CA ARG A 45 5.28 -4.07 6.59
C ARG A 45 5.68 -4.20 5.12
N ARG A 46 5.62 -5.41 4.54
CA ARG A 46 5.91 -5.62 3.12
C ARG A 46 4.74 -5.29 2.20
N HIS A 47 3.53 -5.07 2.73
CA HIS A 47 2.37 -4.74 1.90
C HIS A 47 2.59 -3.57 0.93
N PRO A 48 3.34 -2.49 1.22
CA PRO A 48 3.57 -1.44 0.22
C PRO A 48 4.40 -1.93 -0.97
N ILE A 49 5.33 -2.86 -0.74
CA ILE A 49 6.15 -3.49 -1.80
C ILE A 49 5.25 -4.34 -2.70
N TYR A 50 4.39 -5.16 -2.09
CA TYR A 50 3.41 -5.96 -2.84
C TYR A 50 2.45 -5.07 -3.62
N GLY A 51 2.01 -3.95 -3.04
CA GLY A 51 1.16 -2.96 -3.70
C GLY A 51 1.83 -2.38 -4.94
N ALA A 52 3.10 -1.96 -4.84
CA ALA A 52 3.86 -1.48 -5.99
C ALA A 52 3.95 -2.54 -7.11
N SER A 53 4.27 -3.79 -6.77
CA SER A 53 4.33 -4.90 -7.73
C SER A 53 2.99 -5.22 -8.39
N ILE A 54 1.86 -5.00 -7.71
CA ILE A 54 0.51 -5.17 -8.27
C ILE A 54 0.19 -4.06 -9.28
N LEU A 55 0.61 -2.82 -9.00
CA LEU A 55 0.27 -1.65 -9.81
C LEU A 55 1.20 -1.47 -11.02
N GLU A 56 2.47 -1.88 -10.91
CA GLU A 56 3.51 -1.67 -11.92
C GLU A 56 3.16 -2.17 -13.34
N PRO A 57 2.52 -3.35 -13.53
CA PRO A 57 2.19 -3.85 -14.86
C PRO A 57 1.09 -3.06 -15.58
N SER A 58 0.26 -2.31 -14.85
CA SER A 58 -0.86 -1.56 -15.42
C SER A 58 -0.41 -0.17 -15.85
N ALA A 59 -0.40 0.11 -17.16
CA ALA A 59 -0.03 1.42 -17.69
C ALA A 59 -0.86 2.58 -17.09
N ALA A 60 -2.13 2.33 -16.78
CA ALA A 60 -3.02 3.31 -16.17
C ALA A 60 -2.73 3.57 -14.69
N LEU A 61 -2.29 2.54 -13.95
CA LEU A 61 -2.04 2.63 -12.50
C LEU A 61 -0.57 2.86 -12.15
N ARG A 62 0.35 2.65 -13.09
CA ARG A 62 1.79 2.87 -12.91
C ARG A 62 2.13 4.28 -12.38
N PRO A 63 1.43 5.37 -12.79
CA PRO A 63 1.66 6.70 -12.20
C PRO A 63 1.40 6.79 -10.69
N LEU A 64 0.64 5.85 -10.11
CA LEU A 64 0.34 5.79 -8.68
C LEU A 64 1.40 5.04 -7.87
N VAL A 65 2.28 4.27 -8.53
CA VAL A 65 3.38 3.53 -7.89
C VAL A 65 4.27 4.41 -7.00
N PRO A 66 4.54 5.70 -7.26
CA PRO A 66 5.25 6.55 -6.29
C PRO A 66 4.37 7.10 -5.14
N ILE A 67 3.04 7.03 -5.26
CA ILE A 67 2.08 7.62 -4.31
C ILE A 67 1.58 6.58 -3.30
N VAL A 68 1.31 5.36 -3.77
CA VAL A 68 0.79 4.23 -2.97
C VAL A 68 1.79 3.69 -1.94
N PRO A 69 3.11 3.54 -2.21
CA PRO A 69 4.05 3.07 -1.21
C PRO A 69 4.40 4.23 -0.28
N SER A 70 3.49 4.49 0.64
CA SER A 70 3.77 5.35 1.77
C SER A 70 4.28 4.46 2.92
N PRO A 71 5.55 4.55 3.34
CA PRO A 71 6.04 3.90 4.57
C PRO A 71 5.43 4.50 5.85
N THR A 72 4.24 5.10 5.76
CA THR A 72 3.52 5.79 6.84
C THR A 72 2.99 4.85 7.92
N HIS A 73 3.08 3.53 7.74
CA HIS A 73 2.84 2.56 8.82
C HIS A 73 4.03 2.37 9.76
N THR A 74 5.00 3.29 9.76
CA THR A 74 5.89 3.48 10.91
C THR A 74 5.14 4.24 12.00
N LYS A 75 4.12 3.63 12.62
CA LYS A 75 3.73 4.07 13.96
C LYS A 75 4.91 3.79 14.87
N ARG A 76 5.58 4.86 15.31
CA ARG A 76 6.42 4.84 16.51
C ARG A 76 5.60 4.42 17.71
#